data_AF-A0AAU3DRX0-F1
#
_entry.id   AF-A0AAU3DRX0-F1
#
_cell.length_a   1.000
_cell.length_b   1.000
_cell.length_c   1.000
_cell.angle_alpha   90.00
_cell.angle_beta   90.00
_cell.angle_gamma   90.00
#
_symmetry.space_group_name_H-M   'P 1'
#
loop_
_entity.id
_entity.type
_entity.pdbx_description
1 polymer ?
#
loop_
_entity_poly.entity_id
_entity_poly.type
_entity_poly.pdbx_seq_one_letter_code
_entity_poly.pdbx_strand_id
1 'polypeptide(L)'
;MDTSVYWSKREPNRTDLAEIEREWPLIAAELDLVDAEITMIYAEDNGGPSPLDWRRLRRAESRVIRTAAEVAARRAGHVCHPYRLTEVRLASECRYGCKVMACQDCGAEQVTHHAAYGCPAGQSPRRAA
;
A
#
# COMPACT_ATOMS: atom_id res chain seq x y z
N MET A 1 27.44 21.78 11.70
CA MET A 1 25.99 21.49 11.77
C MET A 1 25.87 19.98 11.78
N ASP A 2 25.50 19.43 12.93
CA ASP A 2 25.42 17.99 13.18
C ASP A 2 24.11 17.45 12.62
N THR A 3 24.17 16.79 11.47
CA THR A 3 23.05 16.11 10.81
C THR A 3 23.02 14.63 11.22
N SER A 4 23.02 14.36 12.52
CA SER A 4 22.66 13.05 13.05
C SER A 4 21.16 12.81 12.87
N VAL A 5 20.74 12.50 11.64
CA VAL A 5 19.45 11.87 11.37
C VAL A 5 19.55 10.45 11.92
N TYR A 6 18.90 10.20 13.05
CA TYR A 6 18.81 8.88 13.66
C TYR A 6 17.91 8.00 12.77
N TRP A 7 18.48 7.43 11.71
CA TRP A 7 17.86 6.30 11.03
C TRP A 7 17.80 5.15 12.04
N SER A 8 16.62 4.58 12.24
CA SER A 8 16.44 3.38 13.07
C SER A 8 17.40 2.30 12.57
N LYS A 9 18.45 1.99 13.34
CA LYS A 9 19.43 0.91 13.06
C LYS A 9 18.82 -0.50 13.19
N ARG A 10 17.50 -0.64 13.16
CA ARG A 10 16.88 -1.97 13.12
C ARG A 10 17.03 -2.49 11.69
N GLU A 11 17.82 -3.55 11.54
CA GLU A 11 17.87 -4.33 10.30
C GLU A 11 16.43 -4.71 9.91
N PRO A 12 16.04 -4.52 8.63
CA PRO A 12 14.76 -5.01 8.13
C PRO A 12 14.63 -6.51 8.44
N ASN A 13 13.53 -6.88 9.08
CA ASN A 13 13.24 -8.27 9.34
C ASN A 13 12.60 -8.92 8.08
N ARG A 14 12.42 -10.24 8.10
CA ARG A 14 11.90 -10.98 6.93
C ARG A 14 10.52 -10.51 6.47
N THR A 15 9.68 -10.04 7.38
CA THR A 15 8.36 -9.48 7.05
C THR A 15 8.52 -8.15 6.32
N ASP A 16 9.40 -7.27 6.80
CA ASP A 16 9.69 -5.99 6.16
C ASP A 16 10.23 -6.19 4.73
N LEU A 17 11.11 -7.18 4.54
CA LEU A 17 11.61 -7.52 3.19
C LEU A 17 10.52 -8.12 2.30
N ALA A 18 9.64 -8.95 2.85
CA ALA A 18 8.52 -9.51 2.10
C ALA A 18 7.50 -8.44 1.68
N GLU A 19 7.38 -7.34 2.43
CA GLU A 19 6.59 -6.17 2.03
C GLU A 19 7.16 -5.51 0.77
N ILE A 20 8.47 -5.30 0.74
CA ILE A 20 9.16 -4.73 -0.42
C ILE A 20 8.97 -5.62 -1.65
N GLU A 21 9.15 -6.93 -1.52
CA GLU A 21 8.98 -7.87 -2.63
C GLU A 21 7.54 -7.88 -3.19
N ARG A 22 6.53 -7.61 -2.34
CA ARG A 22 5.13 -7.50 -2.79
C ARG A 22 4.89 -6.24 -3.62
N GLU A 23 5.60 -5.15 -3.32
CA GLU A 23 5.46 -3.85 -4.00
C GLU A 23 6.37 -3.73 -5.22
N TRP A 24 7.46 -4.50 -5.26
CA TRP A 24 8.47 -4.46 -6.31
C TRP A 24 7.92 -4.49 -7.74
N PRO A 25 6.89 -5.31 -8.08
CA PRO A 25 6.34 -5.29 -9.43
C PRO A 25 5.75 -3.93 -9.83
N LEU A 26 5.11 -3.21 -8.90
CA LEU A 26 4.55 -1.88 -9.17
C LEU A 26 5.68 -0.86 -9.34
N ILE A 27 6.66 -0.89 -8.43
CA ILE A 27 7.86 -0.04 -8.52
C ILE A 27 8.57 -0.22 -9.87
N ALA A 28 8.75 -1.47 -10.31
CA ALA A 28 9.35 -1.76 -11.61
C ALA A 28 8.53 -1.20 -12.79
N ALA A 29 7.20 -1.27 -12.73
CA ALA A 29 6.33 -0.69 -13.76
C ALA A 29 6.37 0.85 -13.75
N GLU A 30 6.51 1.47 -12.60
CA GLU A 30 6.67 2.92 -12.45
C GLU A 30 8.03 3.40 -12.97
N LEU A 31 9.11 2.65 -12.72
CA LEU A 31 10.44 2.92 -13.29
C LEU A 31 10.41 2.85 -14.83
N ASP A 32 9.77 1.83 -15.38
CA ASP A 32 9.51 1.70 -16.83
C ASP A 32 8.76 2.93 -17.41
N LEU A 33 7.83 3.51 -16.65
CA LEU A 33 7.10 4.70 -17.05
C LEU A 33 8.00 5.94 -17.02
N VAL A 34 8.75 6.13 -15.94
CA VAL A 34 9.72 7.24 -15.82
C VAL A 34 10.76 7.17 -16.95
N ASP A 35 11.27 5.99 -17.29
CA ASP A 35 12.19 5.82 -18.42
C ASP A 35 11.55 6.20 -19.77
N ALA A 36 10.27 5.87 -19.96
CA ALA A 36 9.52 6.28 -21.14
C ALA A 36 9.28 7.80 -21.17
N GLU A 37 8.95 8.43 -20.04
CA GLU A 37 8.79 9.88 -19.91
C GLU A 37 10.11 10.62 -20.16
N ILE A 38 11.22 10.13 -19.62
CA ILE A 38 12.57 10.65 -19.88
C ILE A 38 12.86 10.60 -21.39
N THR A 39 12.52 9.50 -22.06
CA THR A 39 12.67 9.38 -23.52
C THR A 39 11.87 10.46 -24.26
N MET A 40 10.65 10.76 -23.80
CA MET A 40 9.81 11.81 -24.40
C MET A 40 10.43 13.19 -24.26
N ILE A 41 11.02 13.50 -23.09
CA ILE A 41 11.70 14.77 -22.82
C ILE A 41 12.91 14.93 -23.74
N TYR A 42 13.78 13.91 -23.83
CA TYR A 42 14.97 13.97 -24.70
C TYR A 42 14.66 13.89 -26.21
N ALA A 43 13.44 13.50 -26.58
CA ALA A 43 13.05 13.52 -27.98
C ALA A 43 12.94 14.95 -28.53
N GLU A 44 12.74 15.96 -27.69
CA GLU A 44 12.74 17.39 -28.10
C GLU A 44 14.05 17.78 -28.79
N ASP A 45 15.19 17.30 -28.28
CA ASP A 45 16.52 17.52 -28.86
C ASP A 45 16.66 16.88 -30.27
N ASN A 46 15.76 15.96 -30.62
CA ASN A 46 15.79 15.17 -31.85
C ASN A 46 14.62 15.48 -32.80
N GLY A 47 13.96 16.63 -32.63
CA GLY A 47 12.84 17.05 -33.48
C GLY A 47 11.46 16.55 -33.00
N GLY A 48 11.39 16.04 -31.77
CA GLY A 48 10.18 15.64 -31.08
C GLY A 48 9.96 14.11 -31.00
N PRO A 49 8.98 13.67 -30.19
CA PRO A 49 8.74 12.24 -29.96
C PRO A 49 8.29 11.49 -31.22
N SER A 50 8.91 10.33 -31.46
CA SER A 50 8.52 9.46 -32.57
C SER A 50 7.21 8.71 -32.27
N PRO A 51 6.54 8.16 -33.29
CA PRO A 51 5.39 7.27 -33.09
C PRO A 51 5.69 6.05 -32.21
N LEU A 52 6.96 5.61 -32.14
CA LEU A 52 7.37 4.49 -31.29
C LEU A 52 7.45 4.92 -29.83
N ASP A 53 7.92 6.12 -29.54
CA ASP A 53 8.02 6.67 -28.18
C ASP A 53 6.64 6.81 -27.56
N TRP A 54 5.68 7.34 -28.32
CA TRP A 54 4.27 7.36 -27.92
C TRP A 54 3.68 5.98 -27.62
N ARG A 55 4.09 4.95 -28.37
CA ARG A 55 3.66 3.56 -28.08
C ARG A 55 4.34 2.99 -26.85
N ARG A 56 5.59 3.38 -26.55
CA ARG A 56 6.30 2.97 -25.34
C ARG A 56 5.63 3.58 -24.11
N LEU A 57 5.36 4.88 -24.14
CA LEU A 57 4.68 5.61 -23.06
C LEU A 57 3.32 4.96 -22.71
N ARG A 58 2.42 4.83 -23.69
CA ARG A 58 1.10 4.20 -23.46
C ARG A 58 1.18 2.78 -22.89
N ARG A 59 2.18 2.01 -23.31
CA ARG A 59 2.39 0.65 -22.79
C ARG A 59 2.89 0.68 -21.36
N ALA A 60 3.77 1.61 -21.00
CA ALA A 60 4.25 1.77 -19.64
C ALA A 60 3.11 2.22 -18.71
N GLU A 61 2.33 3.23 -19.12
CA GLU A 61 1.11 3.65 -18.39
C GLU A 61 0.13 2.49 -18.16
N SER A 62 -0.15 1.72 -19.22
CA SER A 62 -1.02 0.53 -19.12
C SER A 62 -0.44 -0.53 -18.18
N ARG A 63 0.89 -0.70 -18.14
CA ARG A 63 1.55 -1.62 -17.21
C ARG A 63 1.38 -1.15 -15.78
N VAL A 64 1.59 0.14 -15.48
CA VAL A 64 1.38 0.70 -14.14
C VAL A 64 -0.04 0.43 -13.65
N ILE A 65 -1.05 0.76 -14.45
CA ILE A 65 -2.46 0.57 -14.07
C ILE A 65 -2.76 -0.91 -13.79
N ARG A 66 -2.32 -1.81 -14.68
CA ARG A 66 -2.53 -3.25 -14.50
C ARG A 66 -1.84 -3.77 -13.24
N THR A 67 -0.57 -3.41 -13.04
CA THR A 67 0.20 -3.90 -11.90
C THR A 67 -0.31 -3.31 -10.57
N ALA A 68 -0.76 -2.06 -10.56
CA ALA A 68 -1.42 -1.46 -9.41
C ALA A 68 -2.71 -2.23 -9.04
N ALA A 69 -3.52 -2.58 -10.04
CA ALA A 69 -4.72 -3.40 -9.83
C ALA A 69 -4.36 -4.80 -9.29
N GLU A 70 -3.30 -5.43 -9.79
CA GLU A 70 -2.83 -6.73 -9.29
C GLU A 70 -2.33 -6.66 -7.83
N VAL A 71 -1.56 -5.63 -7.47
CA VAL A 71 -1.10 -5.42 -6.09
C VAL A 71 -2.29 -5.18 -5.15
N ALA A 72 -3.25 -4.35 -5.56
CA ALA A 72 -4.48 -4.12 -4.80
C ALA A 72 -5.31 -5.40 -4.65
N ALA A 73 -5.47 -6.18 -5.72
CA ALA A 73 -6.20 -7.45 -5.70
C ALA A 73 -5.54 -8.49 -4.79
N ARG A 74 -4.20 -8.56 -4.74
CA ARG A 74 -3.47 -9.43 -3.80
C ARG A 74 -3.74 -9.05 -2.34
N ARG A 75 -3.86 -7.75 -2.04
CA ARG A 75 -4.23 -7.27 -0.69
C ARG A 75 -5.68 -7.62 -0.35
N ALA A 76 -6.59 -7.50 -1.32
CA ALA A 76 -8.03 -7.73 -1.13
C ALA A 76 -8.45 -9.22 -1.14
N GLY A 77 -7.77 -10.07 -1.90
CA GLY A 77 -8.08 -11.51 -2.01
C GLY A 77 -7.65 -12.34 -0.81
N HIS A 78 -6.93 -11.75 0.15
CA HIS A 78 -6.57 -12.39 1.39
C HIS A 78 -7.73 -12.33 2.39
N VAL A 79 -8.15 -13.49 2.89
CA VAL A 79 -9.09 -13.57 4.02
C VAL A 79 -8.33 -13.31 5.32
N CYS A 80 -8.50 -12.13 5.89
CA CYS A 80 -7.93 -11.76 7.19
C CYS A 80 -8.57 -12.60 8.30
N HIS A 81 -7.91 -13.69 8.69
CA HIS A 81 -8.37 -14.47 9.84
C HIS A 81 -8.10 -13.71 11.15
N PRO A 82 -9.03 -13.74 12.13
CA PRO A 82 -8.86 -12.99 13.38
C PRO A 82 -7.57 -13.30 14.15
N TYR A 83 -7.06 -14.53 14.10
CA TYR A 83 -5.83 -14.92 14.77
C TYR A 83 -4.54 -14.41 14.08
N ARG A 84 -4.65 -13.87 12.86
CA ARG A 84 -3.56 -13.22 12.12
C ARG A 84 -3.55 -11.70 12.30
N LEU A 85 -4.49 -11.17 13.08
CA LEU A 85 -4.59 -9.73 13.33
C LEU A 85 -3.77 -9.34 14.55
N THR A 86 -2.95 -8.29 14.41
CA THR A 86 -2.21 -7.68 15.53
C THR A 86 -2.60 -6.24 15.72
N GLU A 87 -2.69 -5.83 16.98
CA GLU A 87 -2.90 -4.44 17.36
C GLU A 87 -1.68 -3.61 16.96
N VAL A 88 -1.89 -2.57 16.14
CA VAL A 88 -0.82 -1.68 15.67
C VAL A 88 -0.94 -0.28 16.24
N ARG A 89 -2.17 0.18 16.52
CA ARG A 89 -2.46 1.50 17.10
C ARG A 89 -3.87 1.57 17.67
N LEU A 90 -4.14 2.62 18.44
CA LEU A 90 -5.49 3.04 18.77
C LEU A 90 -6.13 3.74 17.57
N ALA A 91 -7.43 3.54 17.38
CA ALA A 91 -8.22 4.24 16.38
C ALA A 91 -8.42 5.69 16.82
N SER A 92 -7.68 6.61 16.19
CA SER A 92 -7.72 8.04 16.49
C SER A 92 -9.12 8.65 16.33
N GLU A 93 -9.90 8.13 15.39
CA GLU A 93 -11.28 8.57 15.12
C GLU A 93 -12.30 7.99 16.11
N CYS A 94 -11.91 7.02 16.95
CA CYS A 94 -12.78 6.42 17.95
C CYS A 94 -12.45 6.91 19.37
N ARG A 95 -13.28 7.79 19.91
CA ARG A 95 -13.14 8.34 21.27
C ARG A 95 -13.09 7.28 22.39
N TYR A 96 -13.55 6.06 22.11
CA TYR A 96 -13.64 4.96 23.08
C TYR A 96 -12.38 4.09 23.14
N GLY A 97 -11.28 4.48 22.47
CA GLY A 97 -10.02 3.71 22.51
C GLY A 97 -10.11 2.35 21.80
N CYS A 98 -10.93 2.27 20.75
CA CYS A 98 -10.98 1.07 19.91
C CYS A 98 -9.65 0.86 19.19
N LYS A 99 -9.35 -0.38 18.81
CA LYS A 99 -8.04 -0.78 18.30
C LYS A 99 -8.05 -0.88 16.78
N VAL A 100 -6.98 -0.42 16.15
CA VAL A 100 -6.68 -0.75 14.76
C VAL A 100 -5.87 -2.02 14.75
N MET A 101 -6.40 -3.00 14.04
CA MET A 101 -5.81 -4.30 13.86
C MET A 101 -5.28 -4.41 12.43
N ALA A 102 -4.00 -4.77 12.28
CA ALA A 102 -3.40 -5.05 10.98
C ALA A 102 -3.26 -6.56 10.78
N CYS A 103 -3.54 -7.03 9.58
CA CYS A 103 -3.23 -8.40 9.19
C CYS A 103 -1.72 -8.59 9.02
N GLN A 104 -1.15 -9.59 9.67
CA GLN A 104 0.27 -9.96 9.54
C GLN A 104 0.66 -10.38 8.12
N ASP A 105 -0.30 -10.84 7.30
CA ASP A 105 -0.02 -11.42 5.98
C ASP A 105 -0.20 -10.39 4.84
N CYS A 106 -1.26 -9.59 4.87
CA CYS A 106 -1.56 -8.60 3.81
C CYS A 106 -1.40 -7.13 4.23
N GLY A 107 -1.19 -6.85 5.51
CA GLY A 107 -1.05 -5.48 6.03
C GLY A 107 -2.34 -4.67 6.05
N ALA A 108 -3.49 -5.23 5.63
CA ALA A 108 -4.76 -4.53 5.66
C ALA A 108 -5.12 -4.17 7.10
N GLU A 109 -5.46 -2.90 7.31
CA GLU A 109 -5.88 -2.38 8.61
C GLU A 109 -7.41 -2.34 8.70
N GLN A 110 -7.92 -2.71 9.87
CA GLN A 110 -9.33 -2.61 10.20
C GLN A 110 -9.52 -2.12 11.63
N VAL A 111 -10.52 -1.27 11.86
CA VAL A 111 -10.91 -0.85 13.20
C VAL A 111 -11.76 -1.95 13.82
N THR A 112 -11.31 -2.50 14.94
CA THR A 112 -12.15 -3.36 15.79
C THR A 112 -12.80 -2.54 16.87
N HIS A 113 -14.10 -2.27 16.71
CA HIS A 113 -14.90 -1.64 17.74
C HIS A 113 -15.23 -2.64 18.86
N HIS A 114 -15.00 -2.25 20.11
CA HIS A 114 -15.20 -3.16 21.25
C HIS A 114 -16.22 -2.57 22.24
N ALA A 115 -17.33 -3.30 22.47
CA ALA A 115 -18.38 -2.87 23.38
C ALA A 115 -17.88 -2.72 24.83
N ALA A 116 -16.87 -3.48 25.24
CA ALA A 116 -16.30 -3.37 26.59
C ALA A 116 -15.69 -1.99 26.91
N TYR A 117 -15.32 -1.21 25.88
CA TYR A 117 -14.86 0.17 26.06
C TYR A 117 -16.00 1.20 25.97
N GLY A 118 -17.26 0.74 25.95
CA GLY A 118 -18.44 1.59 25.80
C GLY A 118 -18.67 2.09 24.37
N CYS A 119 -17.95 1.54 23.38
CA CYS A 119 -18.09 1.96 21.99
C CYS A 119 -19.45 1.51 21.42
N PRO A 120 -20.31 2.44 20.95
CA PRO A 120 -21.61 2.10 20.36
C PRO A 120 -21.48 1.21 19.12
N ALA A 121 -20.47 1.46 18.28
CA ALA A 121 -20.21 0.68 17.06
C ALA A 121 -19.76 -0.76 17.34
N GLY A 122 -19.29 -1.05 18.57
CA GLY A 122 -18.93 -2.41 18.99
C GLY A 122 -20.11 -3.21 19.53
N GLN A 123 -21.29 -2.58 19.70
CA GLN A 123 -22.48 -3.27 20.17
C GLN A 123 -23.05 -4.12 19.04
N SER A 124 -23.22 -5.43 19.27
CA SER A 124 -24.00 -6.25 18.34
C SER A 124 -25.42 -5.69 18.23
N PRO A 125 -26.02 -5.61 17.03
CA PRO A 125 -27.41 -5.19 16.93
C PRO A 125 -28.26 -6.13 17.77
N ARG A 126 -28.95 -5.60 18.78
CA ARG A 126 -29.90 -6.39 19.57
C ARG A 126 -30.95 -6.87 18.57
N ARG A 127 -31.07 -8.19 18.38
CA ARG A 127 -32.17 -8.76 17.60
C ARG A 127 -33.46 -8.30 18.27
N ALA A 128 -34.25 -7.49 17.58
CA ALA A 128 -35.61 -7.20 18.00
C ALA A 128 -36.38 -8.53 18.03
N ALA A 129 -36.93 -8.85 19.20
CA ALA A 129 -37.78 -10.02 19.41
C ALA A 129 -39.19 -9.75 18.87
#